data_AF-A0A946HEX0-F1
#
_entry.id   AF-A0A946HEX0-F1
#
_cell.length_a   1.000
_cell.length_b   1.000
_cell.length_c   1.000
_cell.angle_alpha   90.00
_cell.angle_beta   90.00
_cell.angle_gamma   90.00
#
_symmetry.space_group_name_H-M   'P 1'
#
loop_
_entity.id
_entity.type
_entity.pdbx_description
1 polymer ?
#
loop_
_entity_poly.entity_id
_entity_poly.type
_entity_poly.pdbx_seq_one_letter_code
_entity_poly.pdbx_strand_id
1 'polypeptide(L)'
;MSGIRSLLLSTLALMCFAVAPGLLDAQTGSISGVVTNDAGEALPGALVRASDGTGSGPGGGFQNADFTDMDGIYLIDDLAPGAYEVTANRWGYQSVTVVIDVVDGVDTVADFTLAAPTYGSASGIVTDGATGLGVEGAFVRVTGTGGGGPFGGFFGGFAMTDATGAYSIDDIRSGDGDIRFSKQGYFSQTTPITITEGTNTVADATLGALAYGSISGTVTDSATSDPVEGAWVLVIGSGGGFFGGWSVTTTDAAGAYSIPDVVTGDHEVRVYRQGYFFETATVNVTDGVDTVADFALGGLTFGTVSGTVTDAVTGEAIEGAWVRVQAGGWTQTNRTGMYEMTDVRTGTRNVRVFAQGYFSDTQSVDVVDGQTSSADFALEPR
;
A
#
# COMPACT_ATOMS: atom_id res chain seq x y z
N MET A 1 -62.05 35.06 -72.17
CA MET A 1 -63.51 35.00 -71.99
C MET A 1 -63.80 34.13 -70.78
N SER A 2 -64.69 34.65 -69.93
CA SER A 2 -65.55 33.91 -68.99
C SER A 2 -64.88 33.24 -67.79
N GLY A 3 -65.14 33.84 -66.63
CA GLY A 3 -64.93 33.21 -65.33
C GLY A 3 -65.82 32.00 -65.09
N ILE A 4 -65.38 31.16 -64.17
CA ILE A 4 -66.10 30.03 -63.56
C ILE A 4 -65.67 30.07 -62.09
N ARG A 5 -66.50 30.60 -61.19
CA ARG A 5 -67.55 29.92 -60.41
C ARG A 5 -67.01 28.91 -59.38
N SER A 6 -67.01 29.39 -58.14
CA SER A 6 -67.43 28.75 -56.87
C SER A 6 -67.88 27.29 -56.95
N LEU A 7 -67.30 26.46 -56.07
CA LEU A 7 -68.05 25.49 -55.26
C LEU A 7 -67.22 25.09 -54.01
N LEU A 8 -67.90 24.97 -52.87
CA LEU A 8 -67.36 24.52 -51.57
C LEU A 8 -66.76 23.11 -51.65
N LEU A 9 -65.73 22.82 -50.86
CA LEU A 9 -65.61 21.57 -50.09
C LEU A 9 -64.53 21.68 -48.99
N SER A 10 -64.84 21.05 -47.86
CA SER A 10 -64.03 20.88 -46.65
C SER A 10 -62.72 20.10 -46.88
N THR A 11 -61.59 20.57 -46.33
CA THR A 11 -60.42 19.72 -46.06
C THR A 11 -59.68 20.16 -44.80
N LEU A 12 -59.47 19.17 -43.93
CA LEU A 12 -58.55 19.08 -42.79
C LEU A 12 -57.18 19.72 -43.10
N ALA A 13 -56.73 20.67 -42.27
CA ALA A 13 -55.36 21.19 -42.30
C ALA A 13 -54.72 21.04 -40.92
N LEU A 14 -53.82 20.07 -40.87
CA LEU A 14 -52.82 19.79 -39.85
C LEU A 14 -51.99 21.06 -39.55
N MET A 15 -52.24 21.74 -38.44
CA MET A 15 -51.30 22.73 -37.92
C MET A 15 -50.35 22.04 -36.96
N CYS A 16 -49.14 21.76 -37.48
CA CYS A 16 -47.98 21.35 -36.70
C CYS A 16 -47.78 22.33 -35.54
N PHE A 17 -47.69 21.81 -34.31
CA PHE A 17 -46.96 22.47 -33.25
C PHE A 17 -45.50 22.50 -33.70
N ALA A 18 -45.04 23.63 -34.24
CA ALA A 18 -43.62 23.92 -34.24
C ALA A 18 -43.23 24.12 -32.76
N VAL A 19 -42.83 23.04 -32.09
CA VAL A 19 -41.91 23.17 -30.96
C VAL A 19 -40.67 23.77 -31.59
N ALA A 20 -40.48 25.08 -31.47
CA ALA A 20 -39.17 25.65 -31.66
C ALA A 20 -38.25 24.84 -30.72
N PRO A 21 -37.20 24.17 -31.21
CA PRO A 21 -36.14 23.81 -30.29
C PRO A 21 -35.67 25.14 -29.73
N GLY A 22 -36.04 25.43 -28.48
CA GLY A 22 -35.25 26.38 -27.72
C GLY A 22 -33.84 25.82 -27.81
N LEU A 23 -32.94 26.54 -28.48
CA LEU A 23 -31.54 26.33 -28.23
C LEU A 23 -31.41 26.46 -26.71
N LEU A 24 -31.08 25.38 -26.03
CA LEU A 24 -30.33 25.53 -24.80
C LEU A 24 -29.05 26.21 -25.25
N ASP A 25 -28.98 27.54 -25.15
CA ASP A 25 -27.68 28.19 -25.12
C ASP A 25 -26.96 27.55 -23.95
N ALA A 26 -25.83 26.90 -24.24
CA ALA A 26 -24.95 26.44 -23.20
C ALA A 26 -24.55 27.69 -22.42
N GLN A 27 -25.09 27.83 -21.21
CA GLN A 27 -24.64 28.84 -20.27
C GLN A 27 -23.15 28.62 -20.09
N THR A 28 -22.35 29.58 -20.55
CA THR A 28 -20.90 29.49 -20.64
C THR A 28 -20.32 30.81 -20.15
N GLY A 29 -19.25 30.73 -19.37
CA GLY A 29 -18.40 31.84 -18.99
C GLY A 29 -17.00 31.66 -19.58
N SER A 30 -16.13 32.62 -19.33
CA SER A 30 -14.73 32.57 -19.78
C SER A 30 -13.77 32.95 -18.65
N ILE A 31 -12.51 32.55 -18.82
CA ILE A 31 -11.40 32.96 -17.97
C ILE A 31 -10.33 33.55 -18.88
N SER A 32 -9.95 34.79 -18.61
CA SER A 32 -8.91 35.50 -19.34
C SER A 32 -7.85 36.03 -18.39
N GLY A 33 -6.68 36.40 -18.91
CA GLY A 33 -5.68 37.09 -18.10
C GLY A 33 -4.32 37.09 -18.76
N VAL A 34 -3.32 37.50 -17.98
CA VAL A 34 -1.91 37.48 -18.39
C VAL A 34 -1.08 36.54 -17.53
N VAL A 35 -0.11 35.87 -18.15
CA VAL A 35 0.94 35.13 -17.46
C VAL A 35 2.25 35.89 -17.57
N THR A 36 2.82 36.24 -16.42
CA THR A 36 4.06 37.01 -16.31
C THR A 36 5.09 36.28 -15.44
N ASN A 37 6.36 36.68 -15.51
CA ASN A 37 7.38 36.29 -14.54
C ASN A 37 7.46 37.29 -13.37
N ASP A 38 8.30 37.01 -12.37
CA ASP A 38 8.50 37.90 -11.20
C ASP A 38 9.03 39.30 -11.56
N ALA A 39 9.62 39.48 -12.75
CA ALA A 39 10.06 40.77 -13.28
C ALA A 39 8.93 41.54 -14.01
N GLY A 40 7.74 40.96 -14.12
CA GLY A 40 6.59 41.53 -14.82
C GLY A 40 6.64 41.36 -16.34
N GLU A 41 7.56 40.55 -16.86
CA GLU A 41 7.65 40.27 -18.29
C GLU A 41 6.63 39.20 -18.69
N ALA A 42 5.97 39.39 -19.83
CA ALA A 42 5.05 38.42 -20.40
C ALA A 42 5.73 37.07 -20.68
N LEU A 43 5.04 35.97 -20.40
CA LEU A 43 5.52 34.60 -20.62
C LEU A 43 4.80 33.91 -21.79
N PRO A 44 5.23 34.15 -23.04
CA PRO A 44 4.51 33.69 -24.23
C PRO A 44 4.65 32.19 -24.45
N GLY A 45 3.54 31.46 -24.55
CA GLY A 45 3.46 30.00 -24.71
C GLY A 45 3.45 29.24 -23.37
N ALA A 46 3.16 29.90 -22.26
CA ALA A 46 2.68 29.23 -21.05
C ALA A 46 1.31 28.59 -21.33
N LEU A 47 1.12 27.35 -20.90
CA LEU A 47 -0.14 26.62 -20.98
C LEU A 47 -0.98 26.96 -19.74
N VAL A 48 -2.17 27.50 -19.94
CA VAL A 48 -3.17 27.69 -18.90
C VAL A 48 -4.28 26.67 -19.11
N ARG A 49 -4.58 25.88 -18.08
CA ARG A 49 -5.59 24.81 -18.15
C ARG A 49 -6.57 24.93 -17.00
N ALA A 50 -7.85 24.99 -17.30
CA ALA A 50 -8.93 24.90 -16.34
C ALA A 50 -9.42 23.44 -16.22
N SER A 51 -9.51 22.93 -14.99
CA SER A 51 -9.98 21.57 -14.69
C SER A 51 -11.10 21.62 -13.65
N ASP A 52 -12.25 21.02 -13.95
CA ASP A 52 -13.40 20.89 -13.03
C ASP A 52 -13.29 19.68 -12.09
N GLY A 53 -12.13 19.02 -12.07
CA GLY A 53 -11.87 17.80 -11.28
C GLY A 53 -12.44 16.51 -11.86
N THR A 54 -13.25 16.57 -12.92
CA THR A 54 -13.86 15.37 -13.55
C THR A 54 -12.96 14.70 -14.59
N GLY A 55 -11.87 15.35 -14.99
CA GLY A 55 -10.91 14.90 -16.01
C GLY A 55 -9.50 14.58 -15.47
N SER A 56 -9.41 13.79 -14.41
CA SER A 56 -8.13 13.29 -13.87
C SER A 56 -7.62 12.07 -14.66
N GLY A 57 -7.22 12.28 -15.92
CA GLY A 57 -6.55 11.26 -16.71
C GLY A 57 -5.63 11.87 -17.76
N PRO A 58 -4.52 11.21 -18.13
CA PRO A 58 -3.53 11.71 -19.10
C PRO A 58 -4.07 11.83 -20.54
N GLY A 59 -5.38 11.69 -20.74
CA GLY A 59 -6.10 11.86 -22.01
C GLY A 59 -7.38 12.71 -21.91
N GLY A 60 -7.60 13.44 -20.81
CA GLY A 60 -8.69 14.42 -20.72
C GLY A 60 -8.37 15.62 -21.62
N GLY A 61 -9.14 15.79 -22.70
CA GLY A 61 -8.82 16.68 -23.81
C GLY A 61 -8.48 18.12 -23.42
N PHE A 62 -7.68 18.78 -24.26
CA PHE A 62 -7.31 20.20 -24.18
C PHE A 62 -8.48 21.16 -24.43
N GLN A 63 -9.74 20.75 -24.21
CA GLN A 63 -10.90 21.56 -24.55
C GLN A 63 -11.05 22.80 -23.66
N ASN A 64 -10.43 22.80 -22.48
CA ASN A 64 -10.47 23.90 -21.50
C ASN A 64 -9.05 24.40 -21.20
N ALA A 65 -8.24 24.62 -22.23
CA ALA A 65 -6.88 25.10 -22.09
C ALA A 65 -6.46 26.00 -23.25
N ASP A 66 -5.61 26.97 -22.95
CA ASP A 66 -5.07 27.90 -23.93
C ASP A 66 -3.56 28.09 -23.72
N PHE A 67 -2.85 28.47 -24.79
CA PHE A 67 -1.47 28.91 -24.72
C PHE A 67 -1.41 30.42 -24.83
N THR A 68 -0.73 31.03 -23.88
CA THR A 68 -0.49 32.48 -23.91
C THR A 68 0.21 32.94 -25.18
N ASP A 69 -0.20 34.11 -25.70
CA ASP A 69 0.37 34.74 -26.89
C ASP A 69 1.69 35.48 -26.61
N MET A 70 2.21 36.26 -27.58
CA MET A 70 3.46 37.03 -27.43
C MET A 70 3.43 38.08 -26.31
N ASP A 71 2.25 38.58 -25.97
CA ASP A 71 2.02 39.55 -24.89
C ASP A 71 1.65 38.86 -23.56
N GLY A 72 1.70 37.51 -23.53
CA GLY A 72 1.43 36.70 -22.34
C GLY A 72 -0.05 36.54 -22.04
N ILE A 73 -0.94 36.95 -22.96
CA ILE A 73 -2.39 36.92 -22.78
C ILE A 73 -2.93 35.54 -23.14
N TYR A 74 -3.88 35.03 -22.34
CA TYR A 74 -4.63 33.82 -22.64
C TYR A 74 -6.15 34.05 -22.51
N LEU A 75 -6.94 33.19 -23.16
CA LEU A 75 -8.39 33.15 -23.03
C LEU A 75 -8.87 31.69 -23.11
N ILE A 76 -9.56 31.25 -22.06
CA ILE A 76 -10.29 29.98 -22.05
C ILE A 76 -11.78 30.32 -22.06
N ASP A 77 -12.44 30.09 -23.19
CA ASP A 77 -13.86 30.32 -23.40
C ASP A 77 -14.68 29.02 -23.25
N ASP A 78 -16.00 29.13 -23.44
CA ASP A 78 -16.94 28.02 -23.45
C ASP A 78 -16.94 27.13 -22.18
N LEU A 79 -16.61 27.73 -21.01
CA LEU A 79 -16.59 27.03 -19.73
C LEU A 79 -17.99 27.02 -19.10
N ALA A 80 -18.51 25.85 -18.77
CA ALA A 80 -19.76 25.74 -18.01
C ALA A 80 -19.60 26.39 -16.61
N PRO A 81 -20.61 27.10 -16.07
CA PRO A 81 -20.55 27.70 -14.74
C PRO A 81 -20.22 26.68 -13.65
N GLY A 82 -19.27 27.01 -12.77
CA GLY A 82 -18.77 26.12 -11.74
C GLY A 82 -17.36 26.46 -11.28
N ALA A 83 -16.87 25.76 -10.26
CA ALA A 83 -15.52 25.92 -9.75
C ALA A 83 -14.52 25.14 -10.61
N TYR A 84 -13.44 25.80 -11.04
CA TYR A 84 -12.33 25.21 -11.78
C TYR A 84 -11.02 25.40 -11.02
N GLU A 85 -10.19 24.36 -11.01
CA GLU A 85 -8.76 24.48 -10.73
C GLU A 85 -8.05 24.93 -12.00
N VAL A 86 -7.59 26.17 -12.04
CA VAL A 86 -6.88 26.76 -13.18
C VAL A 86 -5.40 26.76 -12.89
N THR A 87 -4.65 26.05 -13.73
CA THR A 87 -3.20 25.88 -13.61
C THR A 87 -2.49 26.53 -14.77
N ALA A 88 -1.61 27.49 -14.49
CA ALA A 88 -0.66 28.04 -15.44
C ALA A 88 0.69 27.31 -15.32
N ASN A 89 1.21 26.82 -16.44
CA ASN A 89 2.46 26.07 -16.52
C ASN A 89 3.33 26.56 -17.68
N ARG A 90 4.61 26.76 -17.41
CA ARG A 90 5.61 27.12 -18.41
C ARG A 90 6.89 26.34 -18.15
N TRP A 91 7.46 25.75 -19.20
CA TRP A 91 8.76 25.09 -19.11
C TRP A 91 9.82 26.04 -18.54
N GLY A 92 10.53 25.60 -17.51
CA GLY A 92 11.54 26.42 -16.82
C GLY A 92 10.98 27.34 -15.74
N TYR A 93 9.70 27.24 -15.38
CA TYR A 93 9.07 28.01 -14.30
C TYR A 93 8.28 27.10 -13.36
N GLN A 94 7.99 27.60 -12.16
CA GLN A 94 7.10 26.94 -11.23
C GLN A 94 5.64 27.16 -11.67
N SER A 95 4.86 26.08 -11.78
CA SER A 95 3.43 26.19 -12.10
C SER A 95 2.63 26.74 -10.92
N VAL A 96 1.61 27.53 -11.20
CA VAL A 96 0.69 28.09 -10.20
C VAL A 96 -0.72 27.60 -10.49
N THR A 97 -1.40 27.14 -9.45
CA THR A 97 -2.81 26.70 -9.52
C THR A 97 -3.65 27.55 -8.60
N VAL A 98 -4.79 28.04 -9.11
CA VAL A 98 -5.79 28.80 -8.36
C VAL A 98 -7.17 28.23 -8.61
N VAL A 99 -8.08 28.39 -7.66
CA VAL A 99 -9.48 28.00 -7.84
C VAL A 99 -10.29 29.21 -8.27
N ILE A 100 -11.04 29.07 -9.35
CA ILE A 100 -11.85 30.13 -9.95
C ILE A 100 -13.29 29.64 -10.10
N ASP A 101 -14.24 30.42 -9.59
CA ASP A 101 -15.67 30.21 -9.85
C ASP A 101 -16.06 30.91 -11.15
N VAL A 102 -16.37 30.12 -12.19
CA VAL A 102 -16.87 30.62 -13.47
C VAL A 102 -18.37 30.88 -13.36
N VAL A 103 -18.80 32.06 -13.79
CA VAL A 103 -20.20 32.50 -13.79
C VAL A 103 -20.70 32.64 -15.21
N ASP A 104 -21.98 32.29 -15.45
CA ASP A 104 -22.61 32.36 -16.76
C ASP A 104 -22.52 33.76 -17.39
N GLY A 105 -22.03 33.83 -18.63
CA GLY A 105 -21.89 35.06 -19.41
C GLY A 105 -20.86 36.06 -18.87
N VAL A 106 -20.03 35.66 -17.89
CA VAL A 106 -19.01 36.51 -17.28
C VAL A 106 -17.62 36.05 -17.71
N ASP A 107 -16.77 37.02 -18.07
CA ASP A 107 -15.33 36.84 -18.21
C ASP A 107 -14.64 37.11 -16.87
N THR A 108 -14.04 36.08 -16.29
CA THR A 108 -13.32 36.19 -15.02
C THR A 108 -11.83 36.36 -15.29
N VAL A 109 -11.29 37.52 -14.90
CA VAL A 109 -9.86 37.81 -15.07
C VAL A 109 -9.05 37.11 -13.98
N ALA A 110 -8.04 36.34 -14.39
CA ALA A 110 -7.07 35.71 -13.52
C ALA A 110 -5.65 35.83 -14.08
N ASP A 111 -4.86 36.68 -13.44
CA ASP A 111 -3.46 36.85 -13.79
C ASP A 111 -2.58 35.89 -13.01
N PHE A 112 -1.58 35.34 -13.68
CA PHE A 112 -0.60 34.43 -13.08
C PHE A 112 0.79 35.04 -13.12
N THR A 113 1.49 34.96 -12.01
CA THR A 113 2.93 35.22 -11.94
C THR A 113 3.65 33.91 -11.70
N LEU A 114 4.46 33.46 -12.66
CA LEU A 114 5.25 32.24 -12.55
C LEU A 114 6.68 32.59 -12.15
N ALA A 115 7.13 32.06 -11.02
CA ALA A 115 8.50 32.22 -10.56
C ALA A 115 9.46 31.28 -11.30
N ALA A 116 10.67 31.76 -11.61
CA ALA A 116 11.74 30.86 -12.06
C ALA A 116 12.14 29.94 -10.89
N PRO A 117 12.49 28.66 -11.12
CA PRO A 117 13.06 27.84 -10.08
C PRO A 117 14.39 28.47 -9.65
N THR A 118 14.57 28.61 -8.34
CA THR A 118 15.85 29.02 -7.78
C THR A 118 16.63 27.79 -7.38
N TYR A 119 17.96 27.89 -7.40
CA TYR A 119 18.87 26.76 -7.20
C TYR A 119 19.86 27.08 -6.08
N GLY A 120 20.25 26.04 -5.35
CA GLY A 120 21.34 26.07 -4.39
C GLY A 120 22.20 24.81 -4.56
N SER A 121 23.05 24.55 -3.59
CA SER A 121 23.88 23.35 -3.55
C SER A 121 23.85 22.69 -2.18
N ALA A 122 24.30 21.44 -2.12
CA ALA A 122 24.51 20.71 -0.89
C ALA A 122 25.89 20.08 -0.89
N SER A 123 26.56 20.10 0.26
CA SER A 123 27.85 19.43 0.46
C SER A 123 27.95 18.90 1.88
N GLY A 124 28.96 18.09 2.13
CA GLY A 124 29.19 17.56 3.46
C GLY A 124 30.20 16.43 3.43
N ILE A 125 30.38 15.80 4.58
CA ILE A 125 31.24 14.65 4.78
C ILE A 125 30.39 13.49 5.33
N VAL A 126 30.56 12.31 4.73
CA VAL A 126 30.02 11.06 5.22
C VAL A 126 31.12 10.28 5.91
N THR A 127 30.99 10.02 7.20
CA THR A 127 31.96 9.28 8.00
C THR A 127 31.42 7.93 8.47
N ASP A 128 32.31 6.99 8.70
CA ASP A 128 32.03 5.72 9.33
C ASP A 128 31.93 5.93 10.84
N GLY A 129 30.84 5.45 11.45
CA GLY A 129 30.55 5.70 12.87
C GLY A 129 31.49 5.00 13.85
N ALA A 130 32.19 3.95 13.44
CA ALA A 130 33.12 3.22 14.31
C ALA A 130 34.55 3.77 14.21
N THR A 131 35.00 4.07 12.99
CA THR A 131 36.38 4.49 12.71
C THR A 131 36.55 6.01 12.65
N GLY A 132 35.47 6.75 12.40
CA GLY A 132 35.51 8.20 12.14
C GLY A 132 36.14 8.58 10.79
N LEU A 133 36.50 7.60 9.96
CA LEU A 133 37.08 7.83 8.63
C LEU A 133 35.99 8.15 7.61
N GLY A 134 36.36 8.84 6.53
CA GLY A 134 35.46 9.10 5.41
C GLY A 134 35.00 7.82 4.73
N VAL A 135 33.71 7.71 4.43
CA VAL A 135 33.14 6.59 3.67
C VAL A 135 33.24 6.92 2.19
N GLU A 136 34.17 6.29 1.47
CA GLU A 136 34.33 6.47 0.02
C GLU A 136 33.22 5.78 -0.79
N GLY A 137 32.72 6.44 -1.84
CA GLY A 137 31.74 5.90 -2.77
C GLY A 137 30.39 5.57 -2.14
N ALA A 138 29.99 6.31 -1.10
CA ALA A 138 28.63 6.35 -0.61
C ALA A 138 27.77 7.17 -1.59
N PHE A 139 26.60 6.64 -1.92
CA PHE A 139 25.65 7.31 -2.80
C PHE A 139 24.82 8.29 -1.98
N VAL A 140 24.90 9.57 -2.34
CA VAL A 140 24.16 10.66 -1.71
C VAL A 140 23.10 11.13 -2.70
N ARG A 141 21.85 11.18 -2.27
CA ARG A 141 20.73 11.62 -3.10
C ARG A 141 19.87 12.60 -2.33
N VAL A 142 19.67 13.78 -2.90
CA VAL A 142 18.64 14.71 -2.45
C VAL A 142 17.36 14.36 -3.19
N THR A 143 16.23 14.34 -2.48
CA THR A 143 14.86 14.27 -3.02
C THR A 143 14.09 15.37 -2.33
N GLY A 144 13.13 16.00 -2.97
CA GLY A 144 12.39 17.06 -2.32
C GLY A 144 10.92 16.99 -2.57
N THR A 145 10.25 17.78 -1.77
CA THR A 145 8.85 17.57 -1.41
C THR A 145 8.03 18.58 -2.20
N GLY A 146 7.88 18.39 -3.51
CA GLY A 146 7.24 19.45 -4.32
C GLY A 146 7.06 19.20 -5.81
N GLY A 147 6.75 17.98 -6.24
CA GLY A 147 6.60 17.66 -7.67
C GLY A 147 5.44 16.73 -8.01
N GLY A 148 4.34 16.78 -7.25
CA GLY A 148 3.16 15.92 -7.43
C GLY A 148 2.15 16.36 -8.50
N GLY A 149 2.60 17.06 -9.55
CA GLY A 149 1.75 17.33 -10.73
C GLY A 149 1.88 16.24 -11.80
N PRO A 150 0.94 16.12 -12.76
CA PRO A 150 1.02 15.13 -13.86
C PRO A 150 2.20 15.35 -14.83
N PHE A 151 2.93 16.45 -14.68
CA PHE A 151 4.20 16.74 -15.36
C PHE A 151 5.41 16.62 -14.41
N GLY A 152 5.23 15.88 -13.31
CA GLY A 152 6.10 15.80 -12.15
C GLY A 152 7.55 15.44 -12.46
N GLY A 153 8.45 16.32 -12.04
CA GLY A 153 9.89 16.09 -12.03
C GLY A 153 10.54 16.92 -10.95
N PHE A 154 10.54 16.41 -9.72
CA PHE A 154 11.50 16.90 -8.72
C PHE A 154 12.88 16.33 -9.11
N PHE A 155 13.73 17.15 -9.72
CA PHE A 155 15.13 16.81 -9.95
C PHE A 155 15.93 17.14 -8.68
N GLY A 156 15.96 16.19 -7.76
CA GLY A 156 17.02 16.20 -6.76
C GLY A 156 18.32 15.73 -7.38
N GLY A 157 19.45 16.26 -6.91
CA GLY A 157 20.77 15.85 -7.37
C GLY A 157 21.30 14.62 -6.65
N PHE A 158 22.35 14.01 -7.21
CA PHE A 158 23.06 12.90 -6.59
C PHE A 158 24.58 13.09 -6.72
N ALA A 159 25.31 12.53 -5.77
CA ALA A 159 26.77 12.47 -5.80
C ALA A 159 27.26 11.14 -5.21
N MET A 160 28.52 10.83 -5.50
CA MET A 160 29.28 9.82 -4.76
C MET A 160 30.29 10.54 -3.89
N THR A 161 30.49 10.06 -2.67
CA THR A 161 31.56 10.57 -1.80
C THR A 161 32.95 10.17 -2.30
N ASP A 162 33.94 11.01 -2.08
CA ASP A 162 35.35 10.74 -2.40
C ASP A 162 36.07 9.94 -1.30
N ALA A 163 37.39 9.72 -1.45
CA ALA A 163 38.22 8.99 -0.49
C ALA A 163 38.27 9.62 0.92
N THR A 164 37.91 10.90 1.05
CA THR A 164 37.79 11.60 2.34
C THR A 164 36.36 11.59 2.89
N GLY A 165 35.42 10.97 2.17
CA GLY A 165 33.99 10.97 2.50
C GLY A 165 33.27 12.25 2.06
N ALA A 166 33.95 13.18 1.41
CA ALA A 166 33.35 14.45 1.00
C ALA A 166 32.47 14.28 -0.23
N TYR A 167 31.36 15.00 -0.27
CA TYR A 167 30.49 15.09 -1.44
C TYR A 167 30.06 16.53 -1.70
N SER A 168 29.66 16.80 -2.94
CA SER A 168 29.05 18.06 -3.36
C SER A 168 28.05 17.78 -4.47
N ILE A 169 26.88 18.39 -4.36
CA ILE A 169 25.78 18.31 -5.30
C ILE A 169 25.36 19.76 -5.60
N ASP A 170 25.61 20.19 -6.83
CA ASP A 170 25.24 21.51 -7.31
C ASP A 170 23.90 21.47 -8.06
N ASP A 171 23.37 22.65 -8.40
CA ASP A 171 22.16 22.85 -9.20
C ASP A 171 20.93 22.11 -8.64
N ILE A 172 20.81 22.06 -7.31
CA ILE A 172 19.62 21.52 -6.65
C ILE A 172 18.58 22.62 -6.56
N ARG A 173 17.36 22.35 -7.01
CA ARG A 173 16.24 23.28 -6.85
C ARG A 173 16.01 23.58 -5.36
N SER A 174 15.85 24.85 -5.03
CA SER A 174 15.55 25.32 -3.68
C SER A 174 14.22 24.77 -3.17
N GLY A 175 14.13 24.61 -1.85
CA GLY A 175 12.97 24.06 -1.17
C GLY A 175 13.33 22.97 -0.17
N ASP A 176 12.28 22.44 0.47
CA ASP A 176 12.40 21.37 1.47
C ASP A 176 12.46 20.00 0.80
N GLY A 177 13.23 19.12 1.41
CA GLY A 177 13.37 17.75 0.98
C GLY A 177 14.05 16.87 2.01
N ASP A 178 14.48 15.71 1.53
CA ASP A 178 15.23 14.70 2.24
C ASP A 178 16.53 14.41 1.51
N ILE A 179 17.63 14.38 2.25
CA ILE A 179 18.90 13.84 1.79
C ILE A 179 19.06 12.41 2.31
N ARG A 180 19.38 11.49 1.41
CA ARG A 180 19.61 10.08 1.71
C ARG A 180 21.05 9.71 1.40
N PHE A 181 21.68 9.03 2.35
CA PHE A 181 23.03 8.48 2.26
C PHE A 181 22.93 6.95 2.26
N SER A 182 23.53 6.29 1.28
CA SER A 182 23.57 4.82 1.25
C SER A 182 24.87 4.28 0.70
N LYS A 183 25.41 3.28 1.37
CA LYS A 183 26.59 2.52 0.96
C LYS A 183 26.34 1.04 1.22
N GLN A 184 26.80 0.17 0.32
CA GLN A 184 26.77 -1.27 0.56
C GLN A 184 27.61 -1.60 1.81
N GLY A 185 27.05 -2.42 2.71
CA GLY A 185 27.70 -2.73 3.98
C GLY A 185 27.50 -1.66 5.06
N TYR A 186 26.57 -0.71 4.87
CA TYR A 186 26.20 0.29 5.88
C TYR A 186 24.68 0.42 6.00
N PHE A 187 24.21 0.83 7.17
CA PHE A 187 22.83 1.29 7.34
C PHE A 187 22.62 2.59 6.56
N SER A 188 21.55 2.67 5.77
CA SER A 188 21.21 3.92 5.09
C SER A 188 20.59 4.94 6.04
N GLN A 189 20.97 6.20 5.89
CA GLN A 189 20.44 7.31 6.69
C GLN A 189 19.68 8.27 5.78
N THR A 190 18.52 8.76 6.24
CA THR A 190 17.76 9.82 5.58
C THR A 190 17.56 10.96 6.58
N THR A 191 17.74 12.21 6.14
CA THR A 191 17.62 13.39 6.99
C THR A 191 16.93 14.50 6.20
N PRO A 192 16.02 15.27 6.80
CA PRO A 192 15.43 16.42 6.14
C PRO A 192 16.51 17.47 5.83
N ILE A 193 16.40 18.12 4.68
CA ILE A 193 17.29 19.19 4.23
C ILE A 193 16.47 20.31 3.57
N THR A 194 16.85 21.56 3.82
CA THR A 194 16.29 22.73 3.14
C THR A 194 17.37 23.34 2.27
N ILE A 195 17.14 23.37 0.96
CA ILE A 195 18.04 24.01 0.00
C ILE A 195 17.59 25.47 -0.17
N THR A 196 18.50 26.40 0.11
CA THR A 196 18.24 27.84 -0.02
C THR A 196 18.93 28.38 -1.28
N GLU A 197 18.25 29.28 -2.00
CA GLU A 197 18.75 29.90 -3.23
C GLU A 197 20.17 30.48 -3.07
N GLY A 198 21.04 30.16 -4.03
CA GLY A 198 22.39 30.72 -4.13
C GLY A 198 23.34 30.31 -3.02
N THR A 199 22.90 29.44 -2.10
CA THR A 199 23.67 29.00 -0.94
C THR A 199 24.03 27.52 -1.03
N ASN A 200 25.12 27.17 -0.34
CA ASN A 200 25.53 25.80 -0.13
C ASN A 200 25.08 25.35 1.27
N THR A 201 24.18 24.38 1.33
CA THR A 201 23.72 23.75 2.58
C THR A 201 24.67 22.62 2.96
N VAL A 202 25.27 22.70 4.16
CA VAL A 202 26.14 21.63 4.66
C VAL A 202 25.30 20.57 5.39
N ALA A 203 25.46 19.30 5.01
CA ALA A 203 24.79 18.17 5.63
C ALA A 203 25.76 16.99 5.83
N ASP A 204 26.31 16.88 7.04
CA ASP A 204 27.17 15.74 7.37
C ASP A 204 26.35 14.52 7.78
N ALA A 205 26.91 13.33 7.54
CA ALA A 205 26.28 12.07 7.93
C ALA A 205 27.30 11.12 8.56
N THR A 206 26.82 10.28 9.48
CA THR A 206 27.63 9.24 10.10
C THR A 206 26.92 7.91 9.92
N LEU A 207 27.48 7.05 9.08
CA LEU A 207 26.91 5.75 8.76
C LEU A 207 27.47 4.66 9.67
N GLY A 208 26.59 3.85 10.26
CA GLY A 208 26.98 2.62 10.94
C GLY A 208 27.24 1.50 9.93
N ALA A 209 28.40 0.86 10.01
CA ALA A 209 28.69 -0.33 9.22
C ALA A 209 27.74 -1.48 9.61
N LEU A 210 27.31 -2.26 8.62
CA LEU A 210 26.62 -3.52 8.85
C LEU A 210 27.64 -4.53 9.34
N ALA A 211 27.47 -4.96 10.58
CA ALA A 211 28.14 -6.12 11.12
C ALA A 211 27.26 -7.36 10.91
N TYR A 212 27.90 -8.52 10.77
CA TYR A 212 27.23 -9.78 10.53
C TYR A 212 27.70 -10.84 11.53
N GLY A 213 26.76 -11.60 12.07
CA GLY A 213 27.01 -12.83 12.80
C GLY A 213 26.31 -14.01 12.12
N SER A 214 26.17 -15.10 12.86
CA SER A 214 25.38 -16.25 12.42
C SER A 214 24.42 -16.69 13.51
N ILE A 215 23.36 -17.40 13.10
CA ILE A 215 22.48 -18.10 14.02
C ILE A 215 22.58 -19.59 13.72
N SER A 216 22.84 -20.39 14.73
CA SER A 216 22.85 -21.85 14.63
C SER A 216 22.06 -22.46 15.77
N GLY A 217 21.73 -23.74 15.65
CA GLY A 217 21.08 -24.46 16.73
C GLY A 217 20.48 -25.77 16.27
N THR A 218 19.67 -26.33 17.16
CA THR A 218 18.97 -27.60 16.95
C THR A 218 17.47 -27.44 17.17
N VAL A 219 16.69 -28.22 16.44
CA VAL A 219 15.24 -28.34 16.63
C VAL A 219 14.92 -29.78 17.02
N THR A 220 14.31 -29.95 18.19
CA THR A 220 13.94 -31.25 18.74
C THR A 220 12.45 -31.34 19.02
N ASP A 221 11.92 -32.55 19.11
CA ASP A 221 10.57 -32.80 19.62
C ASP A 221 10.57 -32.60 21.14
N SER A 222 9.64 -31.79 21.67
CA SER A 222 9.60 -31.48 23.09
C SER A 222 9.27 -32.68 23.99
N ALA A 223 8.60 -33.70 23.45
CA ALA A 223 8.16 -34.88 24.19
C ALA A 223 9.20 -36.00 24.14
N THR A 224 9.80 -36.26 22.98
CA THR A 224 10.75 -37.38 22.80
C THR A 224 12.21 -36.96 22.85
N SER A 225 12.50 -35.65 22.72
CA SER A 225 13.86 -35.12 22.50
C SER A 225 14.53 -35.62 21.21
N ASP A 226 13.76 -36.23 20.30
CA ASP A 226 14.28 -36.65 19.00
C ASP A 226 14.51 -35.44 18.08
N PRO A 227 15.50 -35.48 17.18
CA PRO A 227 15.74 -34.41 16.21
C PRO A 227 14.59 -34.28 15.21
N VAL A 228 14.22 -33.05 14.87
CA VAL A 228 13.17 -32.75 13.90
C VAL A 228 13.80 -32.31 12.58
N GLU A 229 13.92 -33.22 11.62
CA GLU A 229 14.55 -32.99 10.30
C GLU A 229 13.62 -32.33 9.29
N GLY A 230 13.94 -31.17 8.72
CA GLY A 230 13.12 -30.47 7.72
C GLY A 230 12.13 -29.47 8.32
N ALA A 231 12.35 -29.03 9.56
CA ALA A 231 11.68 -27.86 10.13
C ALA A 231 12.19 -26.59 9.46
N TRP A 232 11.28 -25.69 9.10
CA TRP A 232 11.58 -24.39 8.50
C TRP A 232 11.95 -23.41 9.61
N VAL A 233 13.14 -22.82 9.53
CA VAL A 233 13.62 -21.80 10.46
C VAL A 233 13.70 -20.48 9.73
N LEU A 234 12.95 -19.49 10.18
CA LEU A 234 12.79 -18.17 9.57
C LEU A 234 13.30 -17.09 10.53
N VAL A 235 14.26 -16.27 10.09
CA VAL A 235 14.79 -15.13 10.85
C VAL A 235 14.25 -13.83 10.24
N ILE A 236 13.47 -13.11 11.03
CA ILE A 236 12.82 -11.86 10.65
C ILE A 236 13.73 -10.69 11.01
N GLY A 237 13.84 -9.74 10.08
CA GLY A 237 14.62 -8.50 10.29
C GLY A 237 16.12 -8.64 9.99
N SER A 238 16.57 -9.75 9.40
CA SER A 238 17.99 -10.02 9.11
C SER A 238 18.63 -9.10 8.06
N GLY A 239 17.89 -8.21 7.40
CA GLY A 239 18.42 -7.32 6.36
C GLY A 239 18.44 -5.84 6.73
N GLY A 240 19.62 -5.31 7.06
CA GLY A 240 19.90 -3.87 7.18
C GLY A 240 19.99 -3.12 5.84
N GLY A 241 19.15 -3.48 4.86
CA GLY A 241 19.18 -2.93 3.50
C GLY A 241 17.80 -2.85 2.84
N PHE A 242 17.76 -2.35 1.59
CA PHE A 242 16.55 -1.96 0.81
C PHE A 242 15.42 -3.00 0.72
N PHE A 243 15.67 -4.27 1.05
CA PHE A 243 14.69 -5.36 0.95
C PHE A 243 14.18 -5.91 2.29
N GLY A 244 14.60 -5.38 3.45
CA GLY A 244 14.11 -5.87 4.75
C GLY A 244 14.16 -7.40 4.81
N GLY A 245 15.37 -7.94 4.68
CA GLY A 245 15.58 -9.36 4.43
C GLY A 245 15.03 -10.25 5.54
N TRP A 246 14.33 -11.31 5.14
CA TRP A 246 14.10 -12.48 5.97
C TRP A 246 15.02 -13.60 5.45
N SER A 247 15.60 -14.36 6.36
CA SER A 247 16.45 -15.50 6.02
C SER A 247 15.72 -16.78 6.40
N VAL A 248 15.77 -17.79 5.54
CA VAL A 248 15.11 -19.07 5.79
C VAL A 248 16.08 -20.22 5.54
N THR A 249 16.02 -21.22 6.41
CA THR A 249 16.71 -22.51 6.22
C THR A 249 15.81 -23.65 6.68
N THR A 250 16.23 -24.88 6.45
CA THR A 250 15.59 -26.07 6.98
C THR A 250 16.57 -26.87 7.82
N THR A 251 16.09 -27.53 8.87
CA THR A 251 16.91 -28.43 9.69
C THR A 251 17.31 -29.69 8.94
N ASP A 252 18.49 -30.24 9.25
CA ASP A 252 19.00 -31.49 8.70
C ASP A 252 18.53 -32.74 9.48
N ALA A 253 19.03 -33.93 9.11
CA ALA A 253 18.68 -35.21 9.75
C ALA A 253 19.02 -35.28 11.25
N ALA A 254 19.96 -34.46 11.72
CA ALA A 254 20.29 -34.32 13.14
C ALA A 254 19.49 -33.20 13.83
N GLY A 255 18.53 -32.60 13.12
CA GLY A 255 17.74 -31.47 13.61
C GLY A 255 18.53 -30.16 13.65
N ALA A 256 19.76 -30.13 13.14
CA ALA A 256 20.62 -28.95 13.19
C ALA A 256 20.29 -27.98 12.05
N TYR A 257 20.47 -26.69 12.32
CA TYR A 257 20.34 -25.64 11.32
C TYR A 257 21.42 -24.57 11.50
N SER A 258 21.72 -23.84 10.41
CA SER A 258 22.63 -22.70 10.43
C SER A 258 22.19 -21.67 9.41
N ILE A 259 22.23 -20.40 9.81
CA ILE A 259 21.91 -19.23 9.00
C ILE A 259 23.10 -18.26 9.13
N PRO A 260 23.97 -18.20 8.12
CA PRO A 260 25.07 -17.24 8.08
C PRO A 260 24.58 -15.84 7.70
N ASP A 261 25.47 -14.86 7.81
CA ASP A 261 25.29 -13.48 7.32
C ASP A 261 24.04 -12.78 7.87
N VAL A 262 23.72 -13.03 9.15
CA VAL A 262 22.64 -12.32 9.85
C VAL A 262 23.18 -11.00 10.37
N VAL A 263 22.55 -9.88 10.00
CA VAL A 263 22.94 -8.56 10.51
C VAL A 263 22.91 -8.55 12.05
N THR A 264 23.78 -7.78 12.69
CA THR A 264 23.76 -7.66 14.15
C THR A 264 22.52 -6.91 14.65
N GLY A 265 21.97 -7.37 15.78
CA GLY A 265 20.81 -6.78 16.42
C GLY A 265 19.83 -7.84 16.92
N ASP A 266 18.69 -7.38 17.43
CA ASP A 266 17.61 -8.26 17.86
C ASP A 266 16.82 -8.79 16.66
N HIS A 267 16.71 -10.11 16.59
CA HIS A 267 15.96 -10.82 15.55
C HIS A 267 14.91 -11.74 16.17
N GLU A 268 13.78 -11.84 15.51
CA GLU A 268 12.78 -12.85 15.83
C GLU A 268 13.00 -14.07 14.92
N VAL A 269 13.22 -15.23 15.55
CA VAL A 269 13.38 -16.51 14.88
C VAL A 269 12.11 -17.31 15.08
N ARG A 270 11.52 -17.79 13.99
CA ARG A 270 10.32 -18.64 13.99
C ARG A 270 10.66 -20.00 13.43
N VAL A 271 10.19 -21.05 14.09
CA VAL A 271 10.35 -22.42 13.63
C VAL A 271 8.99 -23.03 13.32
N TYR A 272 8.86 -23.61 12.13
CA TYR A 272 7.65 -24.27 11.66
C TYR A 272 7.94 -25.68 11.17
N ARG A 273 7.09 -26.63 11.59
CA ARG A 273 7.04 -27.95 10.99
C ARG A 273 5.60 -28.46 10.94
N GLN A 274 5.22 -29.04 9.81
CA GLN A 274 3.93 -29.73 9.70
C GLN A 274 3.84 -30.84 10.76
N GLY A 275 2.72 -30.90 11.49
CA GLY A 275 2.54 -31.85 12.59
C GLY A 275 3.01 -31.33 13.94
N TYR A 276 3.54 -30.10 14.02
CA TYR A 276 3.99 -29.46 15.24
C TYR A 276 3.33 -28.09 15.45
N PHE A 277 3.33 -27.60 16.69
CA PHE A 277 3.14 -26.18 16.98
C PHE A 277 4.36 -25.39 16.49
N PHE A 278 4.14 -24.15 16.05
CA PHE A 278 5.25 -23.26 15.73
C PHE A 278 5.81 -22.67 17.01
N GLU A 279 7.10 -22.42 17.03
CA GLU A 279 7.79 -21.77 18.14
C GLU A 279 8.47 -20.48 17.67
N THR A 280 8.63 -19.54 18.59
CA THR A 280 9.24 -18.23 18.31
C THR A 280 10.18 -17.82 19.43
N ALA A 281 11.35 -17.28 19.09
CA ALA A 281 12.29 -16.73 20.06
C ALA A 281 12.93 -15.43 19.54
N THR A 282 13.26 -14.52 20.45
CA THR A 282 14.07 -13.34 20.14
C THR A 282 15.53 -13.64 20.47
N VAL A 283 16.44 -13.37 19.53
CA VAL A 283 17.88 -13.58 19.67
C VAL A 283 18.61 -12.28 19.33
N ASN A 284 19.67 -11.97 20.08
CA ASN A 284 20.54 -10.84 19.78
C ASN A 284 21.80 -11.34 19.05
N VAL A 285 21.93 -11.01 17.76
CA VAL A 285 23.10 -11.36 16.95
C VAL A 285 24.19 -10.30 17.17
N THR A 286 25.40 -10.77 17.45
CA THR A 286 26.57 -9.92 17.70
C THR A 286 27.63 -10.14 16.61
N ASP A 287 28.45 -9.12 16.35
CA ASP A 287 29.42 -9.12 15.24
C ASP A 287 30.39 -10.30 15.32
N GLY A 288 30.48 -11.08 14.24
CA GLY A 288 31.36 -12.25 14.12
C GLY A 288 31.06 -13.39 15.08
N VAL A 289 29.95 -13.34 15.83
CA VAL A 289 29.56 -14.36 16.80
C VAL A 289 28.49 -15.28 16.20
N ASP A 290 28.63 -16.58 16.46
CA ASP A 290 27.57 -17.55 16.23
C ASP A 290 26.63 -17.60 17.44
N THR A 291 25.42 -17.08 17.28
CA THR A 291 24.38 -17.09 18.30
C THR A 291 23.62 -18.39 18.25
N VAL A 292 23.71 -19.20 19.31
CA VAL A 292 22.99 -20.47 19.41
C VAL A 292 21.55 -20.24 19.86
N ALA A 293 20.59 -20.81 19.13
CA ALA A 293 19.17 -20.80 19.47
C ALA A 293 18.55 -22.19 19.24
N ASP A 294 18.34 -22.92 20.33
CA ASP A 294 17.71 -24.24 20.28
C ASP A 294 16.20 -24.13 20.47
N PHE A 295 15.45 -24.96 19.74
CA PHE A 295 13.98 -24.99 19.79
C PHE A 295 13.47 -26.39 20.09
N ALA A 296 12.48 -26.49 20.97
CA ALA A 296 11.76 -27.72 21.23
C ALA A 296 10.30 -27.56 20.76
N LEU A 297 9.92 -28.27 19.71
CA LEU A 297 8.58 -28.17 19.14
C LEU A 297 7.63 -29.18 19.80
N GLY A 298 6.47 -28.68 20.24
CA GLY A 298 5.37 -29.55 20.67
C GLY A 298 4.68 -30.21 19.49
N GLY A 299 4.66 -31.55 19.46
CA GLY A 299 3.88 -32.30 18.48
C GLY A 299 2.38 -32.00 18.59
N LEU A 300 1.69 -31.92 17.44
CA LEU A 300 0.23 -31.89 17.40
C LEU A 300 -0.29 -33.28 17.74
N THR A 301 -1.04 -33.38 18.82
CA THR A 301 -1.72 -34.60 19.23
C THR A 301 -3.18 -34.59 18.78
N PHE A 302 -3.71 -35.76 18.49
CA PHE A 302 -5.05 -35.93 17.94
C PHE A 302 -5.82 -37.01 18.72
N GLY A 303 -7.10 -36.76 18.96
CA GLY A 303 -8.05 -37.72 19.51
C GLY A 303 -9.27 -37.88 18.61
N THR A 304 -10.23 -38.64 19.10
CA THR A 304 -11.51 -38.87 18.42
C THR A 304 -12.63 -38.19 19.21
N VAL A 305 -13.57 -37.56 18.51
CA VAL A 305 -14.82 -37.11 19.11
C VAL A 305 -15.96 -37.91 18.49
N SER A 306 -16.75 -38.55 19.33
CA SER A 306 -17.93 -39.32 18.90
C SER A 306 -19.14 -38.99 19.76
N GLY A 307 -20.33 -39.33 19.28
CA GLY A 307 -21.52 -39.24 20.09
C GLY A 307 -22.78 -39.50 19.28
N THR A 308 -23.91 -39.21 19.91
CA THR A 308 -25.24 -39.34 19.32
C THR A 308 -25.95 -38.00 19.31
N VAL A 309 -26.78 -37.79 18.29
CA VAL A 309 -27.68 -36.65 18.18
C VAL A 309 -29.11 -37.18 18.14
N THR A 310 -29.92 -36.75 19.10
CA THR A 310 -31.32 -37.17 19.26
C THR A 310 -32.25 -35.96 19.34
N ASP A 311 -33.52 -36.20 19.07
CA ASP A 311 -34.60 -35.25 19.31
C ASP A 311 -34.89 -35.18 20.83
N ALA A 312 -34.85 -33.98 21.40
CA ALA A 312 -35.01 -33.78 22.84
C ALA A 312 -36.41 -34.14 23.36
N VAL A 313 -37.42 -34.20 22.49
CA VAL A 313 -38.82 -34.48 22.84
C VAL A 313 -39.14 -35.96 22.62
N THR A 314 -38.81 -36.50 21.44
CA THR A 314 -39.17 -37.88 21.08
C THR A 314 -38.11 -38.91 21.49
N GLY A 315 -36.87 -38.47 21.70
CA GLY A 315 -35.72 -39.35 21.92
C GLY A 315 -35.27 -40.10 20.66
N GLU A 316 -35.87 -39.83 19.50
CA GLU A 316 -35.49 -40.46 18.24
C GLU A 316 -34.14 -39.93 17.74
N ALA A 317 -33.38 -40.80 17.07
CA ALA A 317 -32.12 -40.41 16.45
C ALA A 317 -32.33 -39.45 15.29
N ILE A 318 -31.52 -38.39 15.22
CA ILE A 318 -31.55 -37.44 14.11
C ILE A 318 -30.48 -37.84 13.09
N GLU A 319 -30.91 -38.35 11.94
CA GLU A 319 -30.04 -38.63 10.79
C GLU A 319 -29.70 -37.34 10.02
N GLY A 320 -28.45 -37.21 9.55
CA GLY A 320 -28.03 -36.10 8.70
C GLY A 320 -27.83 -34.77 9.43
N ALA A 321 -27.78 -34.76 10.76
CA ALA A 321 -27.40 -33.58 11.53
C ALA A 321 -25.93 -33.24 11.24
N TRP A 322 -25.65 -31.97 10.97
CA TRP A 322 -24.30 -31.48 10.74
C TRP A 322 -23.60 -31.23 12.07
N VAL A 323 -22.44 -31.85 12.25
CA VAL A 323 -21.59 -31.69 13.43
C VAL A 323 -20.30 -30.99 13.02
N ARG A 324 -19.97 -29.90 13.71
CA ARG A 324 -18.73 -29.15 13.53
C ARG A 324 -17.89 -29.22 14.79
N VAL A 325 -16.66 -29.69 14.66
CA VAL A 325 -15.68 -29.65 15.75
C VAL A 325 -14.65 -28.55 15.47
N GLN A 326 -14.44 -27.65 16.43
CA GLN A 326 -13.43 -26.60 16.32
C GLN A 326 -12.05 -27.21 16.04
N ALA A 327 -11.39 -26.76 14.96
CA ALA A 327 -10.09 -27.28 14.51
C ALA A 327 -10.02 -28.79 14.19
N GLY A 328 -11.17 -29.46 13.99
CA GLY A 328 -11.27 -30.85 13.52
C GLY A 328 -11.96 -30.97 12.14
N GLY A 329 -13.08 -30.26 11.94
CA GLY A 329 -13.78 -30.24 10.65
C GLY A 329 -15.29 -30.40 10.75
N TRP A 330 -15.87 -31.04 9.74
CA TRP A 330 -17.31 -31.27 9.59
C TRP A 330 -17.60 -32.77 9.41
N THR A 331 -18.66 -33.27 10.05
CA THR A 331 -19.20 -34.61 9.83
C THR A 331 -20.73 -34.58 9.89
N GLN A 332 -21.38 -35.68 9.52
CA GLN A 332 -22.83 -35.84 9.62
C GLN A 332 -23.18 -37.07 10.45
N THR A 333 -24.32 -37.01 11.14
CA THR A 333 -24.86 -38.18 11.85
C THR A 333 -25.43 -39.20 10.87
N ASN A 334 -25.24 -40.48 11.18
CA ASN A 334 -25.79 -41.60 10.42
C ASN A 334 -27.28 -41.86 10.79
N ARG A 335 -27.88 -42.90 10.19
CA ARG A 335 -29.28 -43.31 10.45
C ARG A 335 -29.60 -43.66 11.91
N THR A 336 -28.59 -43.93 12.72
CA THR A 336 -28.73 -44.18 14.17
C THR A 336 -28.39 -42.94 15.00
N GLY A 337 -28.23 -41.77 14.37
CA GLY A 337 -27.91 -40.51 15.05
C GLY A 337 -26.45 -40.42 15.51
N MET A 338 -25.64 -41.45 15.24
CA MET A 338 -24.24 -41.47 15.66
C MET A 338 -23.37 -40.65 14.70
N TYR A 339 -22.42 -39.93 15.26
CA TYR A 339 -21.34 -39.30 14.53
C TYR A 339 -19.99 -39.70 15.14
N GLU A 340 -18.97 -39.69 14.30
CA GLU A 340 -17.58 -39.91 14.69
C GLU A 340 -16.70 -38.98 13.86
N MET A 341 -15.71 -38.40 14.51
CA MET A 341 -14.67 -37.60 13.89
C MET A 341 -13.33 -38.02 14.48
N THR A 342 -12.53 -38.70 13.66
CA THR A 342 -11.11 -38.94 13.90
C THR A 342 -10.32 -37.69 13.53
N ASP A 343 -9.11 -37.55 14.08
CA ASP A 343 -8.19 -36.41 13.82
C ASP A 343 -8.63 -35.05 14.39
N VAL A 344 -9.27 -35.06 15.55
CA VAL A 344 -9.55 -33.82 16.30
C VAL A 344 -8.34 -33.46 17.15
N ARG A 345 -7.79 -32.25 16.96
CA ARG A 345 -6.67 -31.76 17.80
C ARG A 345 -7.06 -31.79 19.28
N THR A 346 -6.16 -32.28 20.12
CA THR A 346 -6.35 -32.36 21.58
C THR A 346 -6.57 -30.99 22.24
N GLY A 347 -7.09 -31.01 23.47
CA GLY A 347 -7.49 -29.84 24.26
C GLY A 347 -9.00 -29.61 24.23
N THR A 348 -9.47 -28.58 24.93
CA THR A 348 -10.89 -28.22 24.98
C THR A 348 -11.36 -27.72 23.61
N ARG A 349 -12.30 -28.43 23.00
CA ARG A 349 -12.88 -28.11 21.69
C ARG A 349 -14.38 -27.89 21.81
N ASN A 350 -14.88 -26.87 21.13
CA ASN A 350 -16.32 -26.68 20.98
C ASN A 350 -16.84 -27.57 19.85
N VAL A 351 -17.83 -28.40 20.17
CA VAL A 351 -18.59 -29.23 19.24
C VAL A 351 -19.96 -28.58 19.08
N ARG A 352 -20.29 -28.21 17.85
CA ARG A 352 -21.56 -27.56 17.51
C ARG A 352 -22.35 -28.45 16.57
N VAL A 353 -23.63 -28.65 16.88
CA VAL A 353 -24.54 -29.46 16.07
C VAL A 353 -25.70 -28.62 15.56
N PHE A 354 -26.11 -28.85 14.32
CA PHE A 354 -27.37 -28.33 13.79
C PHE A 354 -28.02 -29.32 12.83
N ALA A 355 -29.35 -29.33 12.86
CA ALA A 355 -30.19 -30.10 11.96
C ALA A 355 -31.32 -29.23 11.43
N GLN A 356 -31.83 -29.54 10.24
CA GLN A 356 -32.98 -28.83 9.69
C GLN A 356 -34.21 -29.06 10.57
N GLY A 357 -34.92 -27.99 10.94
CA GLY A 357 -36.09 -28.09 11.84
C GLY A 357 -35.76 -28.07 13.33
N TYR A 358 -34.48 -27.97 13.72
CA TYR A 358 -34.02 -27.94 15.11
C TYR A 358 -33.24 -26.66 15.44
N PHE A 359 -33.22 -26.28 16.71
CA PHE A 359 -32.26 -25.30 17.23
C PHE A 359 -30.86 -25.92 17.30
N SER A 360 -29.82 -25.11 17.04
CA SER A 360 -28.43 -25.58 17.13
C SER A 360 -27.97 -25.58 18.58
N ASP A 361 -27.19 -26.58 18.97
CA ASP A 361 -26.59 -26.66 20.30
C ASP A 361 -25.05 -26.70 20.21
N THR A 362 -24.36 -26.33 21.29
CA THR A 362 -22.90 -26.31 21.36
C THR A 362 -22.42 -26.76 22.74
N GLN A 363 -21.50 -27.72 22.75
CA GLN A 363 -20.90 -28.26 23.96
C GLN A 363 -19.36 -28.22 23.87
N SER A 364 -18.70 -27.94 25.00
CA SER A 364 -17.25 -28.05 25.12
C SER A 364 -16.86 -29.49 25.49
N VAL A 365 -15.86 -30.02 24.81
CA VAL A 365 -15.35 -31.39 25.00
C VAL A 365 -13.84 -31.33 25.16
N ASP A 366 -13.32 -31.96 26.20
CA ASP A 366 -11.87 -32.14 26.35
C ASP A 366 -11.43 -33.34 25.52
N VAL A 367 -10.68 -33.07 24.44
CA VAL A 367 -10.15 -34.10 23.55
C VAL A 367 -8.78 -34.51 24.06
N VAL A 368 -8.63 -35.78 24.42
CA VAL A 368 -7.39 -36.36 24.95
C VAL A 368 -6.67 -37.13 23.86
N ASP A 369 -5.34 -37.10 23.88
CA ASP A 369 -4.50 -37.74 22.87
C ASP A 369 -4.78 -39.24 22.74
N GLY A 370 -5.02 -39.71 21.51
CA GLY A 370 -5.33 -41.10 21.20
C GLY A 370 -6.61 -41.66 21.82
N GLN A 371 -7.41 -40.85 22.53
CA GLN A 371 -8.65 -41.29 23.17
C GLN A 371 -9.88 -40.80 22.42
N THR A 372 -10.99 -41.48 22.67
CA THR A 372 -12.32 -41.07 22.20
C THR A 372 -13.05 -40.31 23.31
N SER A 373 -13.34 -39.04 23.05
CA SER A 373 -14.19 -38.21 23.90
C SER A 373 -15.63 -38.24 23.38
N SER A 374 -16.60 -38.44 24.30
CA SER A 374 -18.02 -38.50 23.95
C SER A 374 -18.71 -37.16 24.10
N ALA A 375 -19.56 -36.79 23.15
CA ALA A 375 -20.49 -35.66 23.28
C ALA A 375 -21.84 -35.97 22.64
N ASP A 376 -22.83 -36.20 23.48
CA ASP A 376 -24.19 -36.48 23.05
C ASP A 376 -25.03 -35.20 23.08
N PHE A 377 -25.83 -35.00 22.05
CA PHE A 377 -26.68 -33.83 21.87
C PHE A 377 -28.14 -34.24 21.79
N ALA A 378 -28.99 -33.52 22.52
CA ALA A 378 -30.45 -33.62 22.39
C ALA A 378 -30.96 -32.27 21.85
N LEU A 379 -31.34 -32.22 20.57
CA LEU A 379 -31.74 -30.97 19.92
C LEU A 379 -33.22 -30.69 20.13
N GLU A 380 -33.55 -29.42 20.41
CA GLU A 380 -34.93 -28.96 20.52
C GLU A 380 -35.53 -28.66 19.14
N PRO A 381 -36.71 -29.19 18.79
CA PRO A 381 -37.44 -28.83 17.57
C PRO A 381 -37.85 -27.34 17.55
N ARG A 382 -37.98 -26.76 16.35
CA ARG A 382 -38.36 -25.34 16.15
C ARG A 382 -39.85 -25.08 16.08
#